data_AF-A0A535IGJ0-F1
#
_entry.id   AF-A0A535IGJ0-F1
#
_cell.length_a   1.000
_cell.length_b   1.000
_cell.length_c   1.000
_cell.angle_alpha   90.00
_cell.angle_beta   90.00
_cell.angle_gamma   90.00
#
_symmetry.space_group_name_H-M   'P 1'
#
loop_
_entity.id
_entity.type
_entity.pdbx_description
1 polymer ?
#
loop_
_entity_poly.entity_id
_entity_poly.type
_entity_poly.pdbx_seq_one_letter_code
_entity_poly.pdbx_strand_id
1 'polypeptide(L)' 'SEVAYSTVRRLFRDPFGEVTTTTINRLANALGVPPTHLLEDAPDE' A
#
# COMPACT_ATOMS: atom_id res chain seq x y z
N SER A 1 -3.92 0.62 15.95
CA SER A 1 -4.07 1.63 14.89
C SER A 1 -3.68 0.97 13.58
N GLU A 2 -4.61 0.18 13.05
CA GLU A 2 -4.53 -0.40 11.72
C GLU A 2 -4.98 0.68 10.74
N VAL A 3 -4.34 0.74 9.57
CA VAL A 3 -4.32 1.85 8.62
C VAL A 3 -5.65 2.61 8.52
N ALA A 4 -5.60 3.95 8.53
CA ALA A 4 -6.81 4.78 8.44
C ALA A 4 -7.58 4.48 7.14
N TYR A 5 -8.91 4.40 7.23
CA TYR A 5 -9.77 4.15 6.05
C TYR A 5 -9.56 5.19 4.94
N SER A 6 -9.26 6.43 5.30
CA SER A 6 -8.92 7.49 4.33
C SER A 6 -7.66 7.16 3.52
N THR A 7 -6.66 6.54 4.14
CA THR A 7 -5.43 6.07 3.46
C THR A 7 -5.75 4.94 2.49
N VAL A 8 -6.53 3.94 2.92
CA VAL A 8 -6.95 2.83 2.05
C VAL A 8 -7.75 3.36 0.86
N ARG A 9 -8.72 4.25 1.11
CA ARG A 9 -9.55 4.86 0.07
C ARG A 9 -8.74 5.72 -0.90
N ARG A 10 -7.72 6.44 -0.42
CA ARG A 10 -6.82 7.23 -1.28
C ARG A 10 -6.02 6.32 -2.21
N LEU A 11 -5.37 5.30 -1.66
CA LEU A 11 -4.53 4.38 -2.44
C LEU A 11 -5.35 3.57 -3.46
N PHE A 12 -6.58 3.20 -3.11
CA PHE A 12 -7.49 2.55 -4.06
C PHE A 12 -7.88 3.45 -5.24
N ARG A 13 -7.97 4.77 -5.03
CA ARG A 13 -8.29 5.74 -6.09
C ARG A 13 -7.06 6.11 -6.91
N ASP A 14 -5.89 6.14 -6.29
CA ASP A 14 -4.61 6.53 -6.88
C ASP A 14 -3.52 5.53 -6.43
N PRO A 15 -3.31 4.44 -7.18
CA PRO A 15 -2.35 3.38 -6.84
C PRO A 15 -0.89 3.84 -6.91
N PHE A 16 -0.61 4.90 -7.67
CA PHE A 16 0.72 5.49 -7.83
C PHE A 16 1.00 6.58 -6.79
N GLY A 17 0.05 6.86 -5.90
CA GLY A 17 0.20 7.87 -4.86
C GLY A 17 1.26 7.48 -3.84
N GLU A 18 2.10 8.45 -3.46
CA GLU A 18 3.14 8.24 -2.45
C GLU A 18 2.58 7.76 -1.11
N VAL A 19 3.20 6.70 -0.57
CA VAL A 19 2.92 6.16 0.76
C VAL A 19 4.22 5.79 1.47
N THR A 20 4.22 5.86 2.80
CA THR A 20 5.39 5.47 3.59
C THR A 20 5.54 3.94 3.62
N THR A 21 6.77 3.45 3.70
CA THR A 21 7.08 2.02 3.89
C THR A 21 6.41 1.45 5.15
N THR A 22 6.27 2.25 6.21
CA THR A 22 5.51 1.86 7.41
C THR A 22 4.03 1.59 7.11
N THR A 23 3.41 2.34 6.19
CA THR A 23 2.02 2.14 5.78
C THR A 23 1.89 0.86 4.97
N ILE A 24 2.80 0.62 4.03
CA ILE A 24 2.85 -0.63 3.25
C ILE A 24 2.99 -1.83 4.18
N ASN A 25 3.90 -1.79 5.15
CA ASN A 25 4.07 -2.87 6.13
C ASN A 25 2.79 -3.15 6.92
N ARG A 26 2.04 -2.11 7.30
CA ARG A 26 0.77 -2.28 8.02
C ARG A 26 -0.31 -2.90 7.13
N LEU A 27 -0.40 -2.48 5.87
CA LEU A 27 -1.32 -3.07 4.90
C LEU A 27 -0.99 -4.55 4.66
N ALA A 28 0.30 -4.86 4.46
CA ALA A 28 0.79 -6.21 4.24
C ALA A 28 0.46 -7.14 5.42
N ASN A 29 0.70 -6.68 6.65
CA ASN A 29 0.34 -7.40 7.86
C ASN A 29 -1.18 -7.65 7.97
N ALA A 30 -2.00 -6.65 7.66
CA ALA A 30 -3.46 -6.80 7.70
C ALA A 30 -3.99 -7.77 6.63
N LEU A 31 -3.31 -7.84 5.47
CA LEU A 31 -3.64 -8.75 4.37
C LEU A 31 -3.01 -10.14 4.55
N GLY A 32 -2.12 -10.33 5.52
CA GLY A 32 -1.40 -11.59 5.73
C GLY A 32 -0.41 -11.94 4.61
N VAL A 33 0.10 -10.94 3.89
CA VAL A 33 1.04 -11.11 2.77
C VAL A 33 2.37 -10.41 3.04
N PRO A 34 3.46 -10.80 2.36
CA PRO A 34 4.72 -10.05 2.41
C PRO A 34 4.56 -8.63 1.83
N PRO A 35 5.23 -7.61 2.38
CA PRO A 35 5.18 -6.23 1.84
C PRO A 35 5.61 -6.12 0.37
N THR A 36 6.48 -7.01 -0.09
CA THR A 36 6.94 -7.08 -1.49
C THR A 36 5.83 -7.46 -2.46
N HIS A 37 4.75 -8.11 -2.01
CA HIS A 37 3.58 -8.39 -2.85
C HIS A 37 2.70 -7.16 -3.09
N LEU A 38 2.91 -6.08 -2.34
CA LEU A 38 2.20 -4.81 -2.54
C LEU A 38 2.98 -3.84 -3.42
N LEU A 39 4.21 -4.17 -3.80
CA LEU A 39 5.07 -3.37 -4.66
C LEU A 39 5.11 -4.03 -6.03
N GLU A 40 4.77 -3.28 -7.07
CA GLU A 40 4.87 -3.72 -8.46
C GLU A 40 6.05 -3.02 -9.11
N ASP A 41 6.91 -3.79 -9.77
CA ASP A 41 8.01 -3.27 -10.60
C ASP A 41 7.49 -3.21 -12.04
N ALA A 42 6.70 -2.17 -12.34
CA ALA A 42 6.16 -1.92 -13.67
C ALA A 42 7.08 -0.93 -14.41
N PRO A 43 7.40 -1.17 -15.70
CA PRO A 43 8.09 -0.16 -16.50
C PRO A 43 7.24 1.10 -16.59
N ASP A 44 7.87 2.26 -16.39
CA ASP A 44 7.27 3.55 -16.71
C ASP A 44 7.00 3.56 -18.23
N GLU A 45 5.72 3.72 -18.63
CA GLU A 45 5.33 3.87 -20.05
C GLU A 45 6.01 5.06 -20.74
#